data_AF-A0AAD9ZAJ4-F1
#
_entry.id   AF-A0AAD9ZAJ4-F1
#
_cell.length_a   1.000
_cell.length_b   1.000
_cell.length_c   1.000
_cell.angle_alpha   90.00
_cell.angle_beta   90.00
_cell.angle_gamma   90.00
#
_symmetry.space_group_name_H-M   'P 1'
#
loop_
_entity.id
_entity.type
_entity.pdbx_description
1 polymer ?
#
loop_
_entity_poly.entity_id
_entity_poly.type
_entity_poly.pdbx_seq_one_letter_code
_entity_poly.pdbx_strand_id
1 'polypeptide(L)'
;MNWTVEKAMHEFESLSSAAFSKREWLKVPIFRHGAQLLYSHRFKSEGIDGSLQKAFGQGYLFGNSYSSTEKVKVGVVAAVPGGRRPYLFSNYSRNSTGQDTGYLVREDDPKDDLKIWEASEYFGSSNLFEPYFHERTKQQYIDGALNRNNPVQILEEERRAIWSDKTPPDIMLSIGTGIQADMGGTTKSAGKRLKTAKKLIPKGLRGKIAVGLDMVQSTLDCDRQLDEFVSSTKWDSHLSSVCHRLDIGLHGRPPNLDDVDSIPLLKHQDLYLRQEPGVYLNKDYKSAHKHVRVVAKRLIAALFYFELTSLKDGKCAGVLHCRLSSAMRDQFRHLLSAGPAFRVCHRVSGKGWMIHDLEPDFDAHNFSSKIEFEERSDRRAIEIHMPRWSSWERISGFTAPQ
;
A
#
# COMPACT_ATOMS: atom_id res chain seq x y z
N MET A 1 6.08 5.94 -14.52
CA MET A 1 7.34 5.17 -14.58
C MET A 1 7.01 3.72 -14.29
N ASN A 2 7.64 2.77 -14.99
CA ASN A 2 7.36 1.34 -14.85
C ASN A 2 8.62 0.62 -14.37
N TRP A 3 9.12 0.97 -13.18
CA TRP A 3 10.28 0.28 -12.60
C TRP A 3 9.88 -1.13 -12.16
N THR A 4 10.78 -2.08 -12.33
CA THR A 4 10.66 -3.38 -11.65
C THR A 4 10.90 -3.21 -10.16
N VAL A 5 10.51 -4.20 -9.36
CA VAL A 5 10.74 -4.20 -7.91
C VAL A 5 12.24 -4.13 -7.61
N GLU A 6 13.05 -4.87 -8.36
CA GLU A 6 14.52 -4.90 -8.21
C GLU A 6 15.13 -3.54 -8.48
N LYS A 7 14.66 -2.84 -9.53
CA LYS A 7 15.10 -1.49 -9.82
C LYS A 7 14.70 -0.52 -8.70
N ALA A 8 13.45 -0.59 -8.22
CA ALA A 8 13.00 0.25 -7.12
C ALA A 8 13.84 0.04 -5.85
N MET A 9 14.20 -1.21 -5.54
CA MET A 9 15.10 -1.55 -4.42
C MET A 9 16.50 -0.96 -4.60
N HIS A 10 17.06 -0.99 -5.81
CA HIS A 10 18.36 -0.40 -6.11
C HIS A 10 18.34 1.13 -6.01
N GLU A 11 17.31 1.78 -6.55
CA GLU A 11 17.14 3.23 -6.45
C GLU A 11 16.97 3.67 -4.99
N PHE A 12 16.26 2.90 -4.17
CA PHE A 12 16.12 3.15 -2.74
C PHE A 12 17.48 3.08 -2.00
N GLU A 13 18.34 2.11 -2.30
CA GLU A 13 19.68 2.02 -1.70
C GLU A 13 20.57 3.21 -2.08
N SER A 14 20.58 3.54 -3.37
CA SER A 14 21.31 4.68 -3.92
C SER A 14 20.86 5.98 -3.25
N LEU A 15 19.54 6.19 -3.17
CA LEU A 15 18.94 7.35 -2.52
C LEU A 15 19.26 7.39 -1.02
N SER A 16 19.12 6.29 -0.30
CA SER A 16 19.41 6.22 1.14
C SER A 16 20.87 6.58 1.42
N SER A 17 21.79 6.06 0.60
CA SER A 17 23.23 6.35 0.73
C SER A 17 23.54 7.83 0.50
N ALA A 18 22.90 8.46 -0.47
CA ALA A 18 23.08 9.88 -0.76
C ALA A 18 22.41 10.78 0.30
N ALA A 19 21.18 10.46 0.70
CA ALA A 19 20.38 11.24 1.63
C ALA A 19 20.96 11.26 3.05
N PHE A 20 21.46 10.12 3.54
CA PHE A 20 22.03 9.98 4.88
C PHE A 20 23.56 10.15 4.92
N SER A 21 24.15 10.72 3.87
CA SER A 21 25.56 11.08 3.87
C SER A 21 25.82 12.16 4.93
N LYS A 22 26.72 11.87 5.89
CA LYS A 22 27.08 12.82 6.95
C LYS A 22 27.78 14.03 6.32
N ARG A 23 27.47 15.24 6.78
CA ARG A 23 28.14 16.49 6.36
C ARG A 23 29.66 16.30 6.44
N GLU A 24 30.37 16.45 5.32
CA GLU A 24 31.81 16.13 5.17
C GLU A 24 32.70 16.82 6.23
N TRP A 25 32.37 18.02 6.68
CA TRP A 25 33.13 18.76 7.70
C TRP A 25 32.91 18.27 9.15
N LEU A 26 31.88 17.46 9.43
CA LEU A 26 31.72 16.76 10.71
C LEU A 26 32.75 15.63 10.88
N LYS A 27 33.46 15.25 9.81
CA LYS A 27 34.61 14.33 9.86
C LYS A 27 35.86 15.01 10.43
N VAL A 28 35.90 16.34 10.51
CA VAL A 28 37.00 17.09 11.13
C VAL A 28 36.84 17.08 12.66
N PRO A 29 37.80 16.54 13.44
CA PRO A 29 37.66 16.30 14.88
C PRO A 29 37.26 17.53 15.71
N ILE A 30 37.72 18.71 15.30
CA ILE A 30 37.53 19.99 15.99
C ILE A 30 36.07 20.48 15.89
N PHE A 31 35.39 20.23 14.77
CA PHE A 31 34.00 20.68 14.55
C PHE A 31 32.95 19.71 15.10
N ARG A 32 33.34 18.48 15.43
CA ARG A 32 32.44 17.40 15.85
C ARG A 32 31.67 17.71 17.15
N HIS A 33 32.27 18.46 18.08
CA HIS A 33 31.72 18.68 19.43
C HIS A 33 30.84 19.93 19.55
N GLY A 34 31.00 20.93 18.66
CA GLY A 34 30.21 22.18 18.69
C GLY A 34 29.09 22.24 17.64
N ALA A 35 29.28 21.64 16.47
CA ALA A 35 28.34 21.74 15.36
C ALA A 35 27.00 21.05 15.61
N GLN A 36 26.97 19.92 16.32
CA GLN A 36 25.74 19.16 16.57
C GLN A 36 24.73 19.87 17.49
N LEU A 37 25.16 20.88 18.25
CA LEU A 37 24.29 21.65 19.15
C LEU A 37 23.57 22.82 18.45
N LEU A 38 24.03 23.21 17.25
CA LEU A 38 23.56 24.40 16.54
C LEU A 38 22.59 24.11 15.39
N TYR A 39 22.43 22.85 14.98
CA TYR A 39 21.53 22.48 13.89
C TYR A 39 20.29 21.75 14.42
N SER A 40 19.11 22.26 14.06
CA SER A 40 17.81 21.63 14.35
C SER A 40 17.60 20.33 13.57
N HIS A 41 18.34 20.10 12.47
CA HIS A 41 18.20 18.94 11.57
C HIS A 41 19.55 18.21 11.37
N ARG A 42 19.53 16.87 11.21
CA ARG A 42 20.74 16.01 11.16
C ARG A 42 21.42 15.98 9.79
N PHE A 43 20.66 16.08 8.71
CA PHE A 43 21.14 15.96 7.33
C PHE A 43 20.77 17.21 6.52
N LYS A 44 21.43 17.41 5.36
CA LYS A 44 21.06 18.46 4.41
C LYS A 44 20.10 17.88 3.36
N SER A 45 19.16 18.68 2.86
CA SER A 45 18.25 18.26 1.79
C SER A 45 18.94 18.09 0.43
N GLU A 46 20.03 18.81 0.17
CA GLU A 46 20.78 18.78 -1.11
C GLU A 46 21.04 17.36 -1.67
N GLY A 47 21.41 16.40 -0.81
CA GLY A 47 21.70 15.02 -1.21
C GLY A 47 20.46 14.19 -1.56
N ILE A 48 19.35 14.40 -0.86
CA ILE A 48 18.07 13.73 -1.13
C ILE A 48 17.40 14.36 -2.34
N ASP A 49 17.41 15.69 -2.48
CA ASP A 49 16.80 16.43 -3.59
C ASP A 49 17.44 16.04 -4.92
N GLY A 50 18.78 16.07 -4.98
CA GLY A 50 19.51 15.67 -6.19
C GLY A 50 19.24 14.21 -6.59
N SER A 51 19.10 13.32 -5.60
CA SER A 51 18.81 11.91 -5.84
C SER A 51 17.38 11.69 -6.33
N LEU A 52 16.40 12.36 -5.70
CA LEU A 52 14.99 12.33 -6.09
C LEU A 52 14.78 12.93 -7.48
N GLN A 53 15.43 14.06 -7.80
CA GLN A 53 15.38 14.66 -9.13
C GLN A 53 16.03 13.78 -10.19
N LYS A 54 17.13 13.11 -9.88
CA LYS A 54 17.76 12.13 -10.79
C LYS A 54 16.86 10.92 -11.04
N ALA A 55 16.20 10.43 -9.99
CA ALA A 55 15.28 9.29 -10.04
C ALA A 55 14.01 9.61 -10.82
N PHE A 56 13.36 10.74 -10.51
CA PHE A 56 12.00 11.05 -10.95
C PHE A 56 11.92 12.12 -12.06
N GLY A 57 13.03 12.80 -12.36
CA GLY A 57 13.07 13.90 -13.32
C GLY A 57 12.29 15.13 -12.82
N GLN A 58 11.93 16.01 -13.77
CA GLN A 58 11.20 17.27 -13.49
C GLN A 58 9.70 17.17 -13.84
N GLY A 59 9.19 15.94 -13.98
CA GLY A 59 7.80 15.72 -14.35
C GLY A 59 6.83 16.05 -13.21
N TYR A 60 5.70 16.65 -13.56
CA TYR A 60 4.59 16.90 -12.64
C TYR A 60 3.93 15.59 -12.20
N LEU A 61 3.45 15.55 -10.96
CA LEU A 61 2.74 14.43 -10.36
C LEU A 61 1.39 14.20 -11.05
N PHE A 62 0.70 15.30 -11.38
CA PHE A 62 -0.54 15.33 -12.13
C PHE A 62 -0.33 16.05 -13.47
N GLY A 63 -1.19 15.77 -14.46
CA GLY A 63 -1.14 16.45 -15.77
C GLY A 63 0.02 16.03 -16.69
N ASN A 64 0.89 15.10 -16.27
CA ASN A 64 2.01 14.67 -17.11
C ASN A 64 1.55 13.75 -18.26
N SER A 65 1.86 14.16 -19.49
CA SER A 65 1.45 13.58 -20.78
C SER A 65 2.03 12.21 -21.12
N TYR A 66 2.50 11.43 -20.14
CA TYR A 66 2.81 10.02 -20.39
C TYR A 66 1.50 9.30 -20.76
N SER A 67 1.27 9.18 -22.07
CA SER A 67 0.13 8.54 -22.71
C SER A 67 0.03 7.08 -22.27
N SER A 68 -0.77 6.81 -21.24
CA SER A 68 -1.36 5.48 -21.04
C SER A 68 -2.76 5.67 -20.49
N THR A 69 -3.70 4.96 -21.10
CA THR A 69 -5.15 4.99 -20.82
C THR A 69 -5.52 4.25 -19.54
N GLU A 70 -4.58 3.52 -18.94
CA GLU A 70 -4.77 2.74 -17.71
C GLU A 70 -3.68 3.13 -16.70
N LYS A 71 -3.87 4.28 -16.04
CA LYS A 71 -2.95 4.72 -14.98
C LYS A 71 -3.49 4.28 -13.63
N VAL A 72 -2.69 3.50 -12.92
CA VAL A 72 -2.85 3.25 -11.48
C VAL A 72 -3.01 4.61 -10.78
N LYS A 73 -4.07 4.74 -9.98
CA LYS A 73 -4.30 5.91 -9.15
C LYS A 73 -3.36 5.83 -7.94
N VAL A 74 -2.53 6.84 -7.77
CA VAL A 74 -1.51 6.93 -6.72
C VAL A 74 -1.78 8.16 -5.88
N GLY A 75 -1.72 7.99 -4.56
CA GLY A 75 -1.88 9.02 -3.55
C GLY A 75 -0.79 8.94 -2.50
N VAL A 76 -0.35 10.11 -2.04
CA VAL A 76 0.75 10.35 -1.11
C VAL A 76 0.22 11.20 0.03
N VAL A 77 0.28 10.71 1.26
CA VAL A 77 -0.24 11.41 2.43
C VAL A 77 0.84 12.33 3.00
N ALA A 78 0.49 13.59 3.19
CA ALA A 78 1.31 14.61 3.82
C ALA A 78 0.57 15.25 5.00
N ALA A 79 1.30 16.02 5.80
CA ALA A 79 0.74 16.87 6.85
C ALA A 79 1.29 18.29 6.74
N VAL A 80 0.71 19.20 7.51
CA VAL A 80 1.19 20.59 7.66
C VAL A 80 1.55 20.80 9.14
N PRO A 81 2.63 21.54 9.46
CA PRO A 81 2.99 21.86 10.84
C PRO A 81 1.81 22.43 11.64
N GLY A 82 1.50 21.81 12.79
CA GLY A 82 0.37 22.21 13.64
C GLY A 82 -1.02 21.86 13.10
N GLY A 83 -1.11 21.35 11.87
CA GLY A 83 -2.34 20.88 11.25
C GLY A 83 -2.81 19.55 11.83
N ARG A 84 -4.13 19.39 11.98
CA ARG A 84 -4.77 18.13 12.41
C ARG A 84 -5.34 17.32 11.24
N ARG A 85 -5.36 17.88 10.03
CA ARG A 85 -5.90 17.21 8.84
C ARG A 85 -4.76 16.69 7.96
N PRO A 86 -4.88 15.48 7.40
CA PRO A 86 -3.93 15.02 6.39
C PRO A 86 -4.15 15.82 5.11
N TYR A 87 -3.13 15.85 4.26
CA TYR A 87 -3.18 16.32 2.88
C TYR A 87 -2.84 15.14 1.97
N LEU A 88 -3.33 15.17 0.73
CA LEU A 88 -3.13 14.12 -0.26
C LEU A 88 -2.57 14.74 -1.54
N PHE A 89 -1.34 14.36 -1.89
CA PHE A 89 -0.79 14.59 -3.22
C PHE A 89 -1.15 13.37 -4.07
N SER A 90 -1.72 13.53 -5.25
CA SER A 90 -2.11 12.37 -6.07
C SER A 90 -1.80 12.56 -7.55
N ASN A 91 -1.94 11.51 -8.35
CA ASN A 91 -1.82 11.58 -9.81
C ASN A 91 -3.18 11.58 -10.55
N TYR A 92 -4.28 11.74 -9.82
CA TYR A 92 -5.64 11.78 -10.36
C TYR A 92 -6.47 12.93 -9.78
N SER A 93 -7.38 13.49 -10.56
CA SER A 93 -8.42 14.36 -10.03
C SER A 93 -9.73 13.57 -9.86
N ARG A 94 -10.64 14.11 -9.06
CA ARG A 94 -12.00 13.59 -8.87
C ARG A 94 -12.96 14.75 -8.64
N ASN A 95 -14.22 14.54 -9.00
CA ASN A 95 -15.25 15.53 -8.75
C ASN A 95 -15.41 15.77 -7.24
N SER A 96 -15.62 17.02 -6.85
CA SER A 96 -15.93 17.35 -5.46
C SER A 96 -17.25 16.68 -5.09
N THR A 97 -17.26 15.91 -4.00
CA THR A 97 -18.45 15.19 -3.51
C THR A 97 -19.40 16.12 -2.75
N GLY A 98 -19.31 17.44 -2.94
CA GLY A 98 -20.07 18.47 -2.22
C GLY A 98 -19.54 18.76 -0.80
N GLN A 99 -18.74 17.85 -0.23
CA GLN A 99 -17.89 18.10 0.93
C GLN A 99 -16.46 18.29 0.44
N ASP A 100 -16.16 19.45 -0.14
CA ASP A 100 -14.77 19.78 -0.40
C ASP A 100 -14.06 19.92 0.95
N THR A 101 -13.27 18.89 1.25
CA THR A 101 -12.56 18.77 2.51
C THR A 101 -11.20 19.49 2.44
N GLY A 102 -10.82 19.98 1.25
CA GLY A 102 -9.61 20.76 1.00
C GLY A 102 -8.30 20.00 1.25
N TYR A 103 -8.35 18.67 1.42
CA TYR A 103 -7.15 17.88 1.69
C TYR A 103 -6.45 17.40 0.43
N LEU A 104 -7.17 17.29 -0.70
CA LEU A 104 -6.57 16.94 -1.97
C LEU A 104 -5.84 18.18 -2.51
N VAL A 105 -4.52 18.09 -2.63
CA VAL A 105 -3.69 19.21 -3.11
C VAL A 105 -3.64 19.17 -4.62
N ARG A 106 -4.15 20.23 -5.22
CA ARG A 106 -4.28 20.43 -6.66
C ARG A 106 -4.15 21.91 -6.98
N GLU A 107 -3.36 22.20 -8.00
CA GLU A 107 -3.29 23.54 -8.59
C GLU A 107 -4.14 23.59 -9.86
N ASP A 108 -4.67 24.78 -10.16
CA ASP A 108 -5.51 25.00 -11.34
C ASP A 108 -4.69 24.92 -12.65
N ASP A 109 -3.45 25.43 -12.64
CA ASP A 109 -2.50 25.25 -13.74
C ASP A 109 -1.63 24.00 -13.48
N PRO A 110 -1.64 22.98 -14.36
CA PRO A 110 -0.78 21.81 -14.23
C PRO A 110 0.73 22.12 -14.13
N LYS A 111 1.18 23.30 -14.61
CA LYS A 111 2.58 23.74 -14.50
C LYS A 111 2.95 24.21 -13.09
N ASP A 112 1.95 24.48 -12.26
CA ASP A 112 2.12 24.92 -10.88
C ASP A 112 1.91 23.76 -9.89
N ASP A 113 1.42 22.60 -10.36
CA ASP A 113 1.26 21.38 -9.56
C ASP A 113 2.63 20.84 -9.08
N LEU A 114 2.58 19.99 -8.06
CA LEU A 114 3.75 19.36 -7.48
C LEU A 114 4.46 18.46 -8.49
N LYS A 115 5.79 18.52 -8.52
CA LYS A 115 6.60 17.52 -9.21
C LYS A 115 6.64 16.23 -8.42
N ILE A 116 6.90 15.12 -9.12
CA ILE A 116 6.99 13.79 -8.49
C ILE A 116 8.09 13.77 -7.41
N TRP A 117 9.24 14.39 -7.68
CA TRP A 117 10.35 14.44 -6.74
C TRP A 117 10.03 15.31 -5.52
N GLU A 118 9.31 16.43 -5.69
CA GLU A 118 8.88 17.31 -4.60
C GLU A 118 7.92 16.55 -3.68
N ALA A 119 6.89 15.89 -4.24
CA ALA A 119 5.96 15.04 -3.50
C ALA A 119 6.67 13.93 -2.70
N SER A 120 7.82 13.45 -3.19
CA SER A 120 8.61 12.38 -2.57
C SER A 120 9.52 12.88 -1.44
N GLU A 121 9.99 14.12 -1.52
CA GLU A 121 10.89 14.73 -0.52
C GLU A 121 10.20 14.88 0.85
N TYR A 122 8.90 15.17 0.86
CA TYR A 122 8.11 15.31 2.09
C TYR A 122 8.01 14.04 2.92
N PHE A 123 8.13 12.85 2.30
CA PHE A 123 8.19 11.60 3.07
C PHE A 123 9.53 11.40 3.78
N GLY A 124 10.60 12.03 3.28
CA GLY A 124 11.90 12.02 3.93
C GLY A 124 11.96 12.97 5.13
N SER A 125 11.12 14.02 5.16
CA SER A 125 11.15 15.10 6.15
C SER A 125 10.53 14.73 7.51
N SER A 126 11.07 13.68 8.11
CA SER A 126 11.06 13.55 9.57
C SER A 126 11.95 14.65 10.20
N ASN A 127 12.05 14.70 11.54
CA ASN A 127 13.00 15.57 12.27
C ASN A 127 14.49 15.42 11.83
N LEU A 128 14.80 14.54 10.86
CA LEU A 128 16.11 14.32 10.28
C LEU A 128 16.49 15.34 9.21
N PHE A 129 15.54 15.90 8.45
CA PHE A 129 15.77 16.84 7.36
C PHE A 129 15.07 18.18 7.61
N GLU A 130 15.48 19.22 6.88
CA GLU A 130 14.80 20.51 6.87
C GLU A 130 13.44 20.36 6.16
N PRO A 131 12.34 20.90 6.72
CA PRO A 131 11.06 20.86 6.04
C PRO A 131 11.08 21.61 4.72
N TYR A 132 10.53 20.99 3.68
CA TYR A 132 10.42 21.65 2.37
C TYR A 132 9.24 22.63 2.34
N PHE A 133 9.49 23.82 1.82
CA PHE A 133 8.48 24.83 1.56
C PHE A 133 8.15 24.85 0.07
N HIS A 134 6.90 24.57 -0.26
CA HIS A 134 6.45 24.62 -1.65
C HIS A 134 6.08 26.05 -2.03
N GLU A 135 6.89 26.64 -2.90
CA GLU A 135 6.73 28.04 -3.31
C GLU A 135 5.40 28.33 -4.00
N ARG A 136 4.81 27.37 -4.73
CA ARG A 136 3.56 27.58 -5.48
C ARG A 136 2.34 27.54 -4.56
N THR A 137 2.21 26.49 -3.76
CA THR A 137 1.10 26.38 -2.79
C THR A 137 1.28 27.29 -1.57
N LYS A 138 2.45 27.96 -1.42
CA LYS A 138 2.84 28.77 -0.25
C LYS A 138 2.69 28.02 1.07
N GLN A 139 2.92 26.71 1.04
CA GLN A 139 2.65 25.80 2.14
C GLN A 139 3.92 24.99 2.45
N GLN A 140 4.20 24.85 3.74
CA GLN A 140 5.19 23.91 4.25
C GLN A 140 4.50 22.58 4.54
N TYR A 141 4.93 21.52 3.87
CA TYR A 141 4.44 20.17 4.15
C TYR A 141 5.52 19.37 4.90
N ILE A 142 5.05 18.42 5.70
CA ILE A 142 5.85 17.50 6.50
C ILE A 142 5.33 16.08 6.34
N ASP A 143 6.11 15.11 6.81
CA ASP A 143 5.77 13.69 6.77
C ASP A 143 4.35 13.41 7.31
N GLY A 144 3.56 12.70 6.49
CA GLY A 144 2.20 12.27 6.82
C GLY A 144 2.13 11.31 8.02
N ALA A 145 3.25 10.66 8.38
CA ALA A 145 3.37 9.82 9.57
C ALA A 145 2.99 10.56 10.87
N LEU A 146 3.12 11.89 10.91
CA LEU A 146 2.75 12.71 12.06
C LEU A 146 1.23 12.83 12.29
N ASN A 147 0.41 12.46 11.30
CA ASN A 147 -1.04 12.51 11.38
C ASN A 147 -1.70 11.15 11.09
N ARG A 148 -1.41 10.56 9.93
CA ARG A 148 -1.93 9.26 9.49
C ARG A 148 -0.81 8.41 8.87
N ASN A 149 -0.08 7.68 9.71
CA ASN A 149 1.00 6.81 9.27
C ASN A 149 0.51 5.61 8.44
N ASN A 150 -0.71 5.12 8.69
CA ASN A 150 -1.36 4.13 7.84
C ASN A 150 -2.46 4.81 6.99
N PRO A 151 -2.31 4.87 5.66
CA PRO A 151 -3.24 5.59 4.81
C PRO A 151 -4.55 4.84 4.54
N VAL A 152 -4.80 3.67 5.15
CA VAL A 152 -5.95 2.80 4.85
C VAL A 152 -7.30 3.53 4.88
N GLN A 153 -7.51 4.41 5.84
CA GLN A 153 -8.76 5.18 5.93
C GLN A 153 -8.87 6.19 4.78
N ILE A 154 -7.79 6.91 4.47
CA ILE A 154 -7.75 7.86 3.34
C ILE A 154 -7.97 7.11 2.03
N LEU A 155 -7.39 5.92 1.89
CA LEU A 155 -7.57 5.08 0.70
C LEU A 155 -9.04 4.70 0.48
N GLU A 156 -9.77 4.29 1.52
CA GLU A 156 -11.19 3.96 1.40
C GLU A 156 -12.06 5.21 1.17
N GLU A 157 -11.75 6.34 1.82
CA GLU A 157 -12.38 7.63 1.57
C GLU A 157 -12.22 8.04 0.09
N GLU A 158 -11.01 7.91 -0.45
CA GLU A 158 -10.71 8.20 -1.85
C GLU A 158 -11.34 7.21 -2.81
N ARG A 159 -11.34 5.91 -2.49
CA ARG A 159 -12.01 4.90 -3.31
C ARG A 159 -13.48 5.26 -3.51
N ARG A 160 -14.19 5.58 -2.42
CA ARG A 160 -15.61 5.98 -2.49
C ARG A 160 -15.85 7.32 -3.21
N ALA A 161 -14.86 8.20 -3.19
CA ALA A 161 -14.94 9.48 -3.88
C ALA A 161 -14.64 9.37 -5.38
N ILE A 162 -13.79 8.41 -5.79
CA ILE A 162 -13.47 8.11 -7.19
C ILE A 162 -14.57 7.26 -7.83
N TRP A 163 -14.95 6.17 -7.17
CA TRP A 163 -15.91 5.20 -7.66
C TRP A 163 -17.20 5.34 -6.86
N SER A 164 -18.29 5.70 -7.55
CA SER A 164 -19.61 5.88 -6.95
C SER A 164 -20.28 4.56 -6.55
N ASP A 165 -19.70 3.43 -6.95
CA ASP A 165 -20.21 2.12 -6.61
C ASP A 165 -19.87 1.77 -5.15
N LYS A 166 -20.85 1.18 -4.46
CA LYS A 166 -20.67 0.71 -3.09
C LYS A 166 -20.01 -0.66 -3.02
N THR A 167 -19.59 -1.20 -4.16
CA THR A 167 -18.92 -2.49 -4.23
C THR A 167 -17.61 -2.41 -3.45
N PRO A 168 -17.38 -3.33 -2.50
CA PRO A 168 -16.09 -3.40 -1.81
C PRO A 168 -14.98 -3.79 -2.80
N PRO A 169 -13.73 -3.41 -2.54
CA PRO A 169 -12.61 -3.86 -3.35
C PRO A 169 -12.44 -5.38 -3.29
N ASP A 170 -11.89 -5.98 -4.34
CA ASP A 170 -11.56 -7.42 -4.34
C ASP A 170 -10.49 -7.77 -3.31
N ILE A 171 -9.57 -6.83 -3.07
CA ILE A 171 -8.47 -6.91 -2.12
C ILE A 171 -8.06 -5.52 -1.64
N MET A 172 -7.73 -5.40 -0.36
CA MET A 172 -7.06 -4.25 0.23
C MET A 172 -5.79 -4.73 0.92
N LEU A 173 -4.63 -4.25 0.47
CA LEU A 173 -3.33 -4.72 0.95
C LEU A 173 -2.55 -3.57 1.60
N SER A 174 -2.29 -3.69 2.90
CA SER A 174 -1.39 -2.80 3.64
C SER A 174 -0.07 -3.52 3.88
N ILE A 175 1.05 -2.90 3.49
CA ILE A 175 2.40 -3.43 3.66
C ILE A 175 3.13 -2.56 4.69
N GLY A 176 3.63 -3.18 5.75
CA GLY A 176 4.40 -2.52 6.80
C GLY A 176 5.92 -2.58 6.56
N THR A 177 6.65 -1.75 7.30
CA THR A 177 8.12 -1.65 7.25
C THR A 177 8.81 -2.42 8.38
N GLY A 178 8.06 -3.26 9.10
CA GLY A 178 8.54 -4.05 10.22
C GLY A 178 8.24 -3.41 11.58
N ILE A 179 7.93 -4.26 12.56
CA ILE A 179 7.68 -3.88 13.95
C ILE A 179 8.53 -4.73 14.90
N GLN A 180 8.95 -4.11 16.01
CA GLN A 180 9.66 -4.84 17.05
C GLN A 180 8.74 -5.91 17.69
N ALA A 181 9.13 -7.18 17.54
CA ALA A 181 8.46 -8.31 18.15
C ALA A 181 9.38 -9.02 19.16
N ASP A 182 8.80 -9.67 20.16
CA ASP A 182 9.55 -10.64 20.97
C ASP A 182 9.74 -11.98 20.24
N MET A 183 10.47 -12.91 20.87
CA MET A 183 10.73 -14.24 20.30
C MET A 183 9.45 -15.06 20.08
N GLY A 184 8.31 -14.66 20.67
CA GLY A 184 7.01 -15.31 20.51
C GLY A 184 6.10 -14.61 19.48
N GLY A 185 6.60 -13.62 18.73
CA GLY A 185 5.79 -12.88 17.75
C GLY A 185 4.83 -11.86 18.39
N THR A 186 4.95 -11.61 19.69
CA THR A 186 4.12 -10.62 20.39
C THR A 186 4.71 -9.23 20.19
N THR A 187 3.89 -8.28 19.76
CA THR A 187 4.31 -6.87 19.67
C THR A 187 4.53 -6.35 21.09
N LYS A 188 5.70 -5.77 21.36
CA LYS A 188 5.94 -5.13 22.65
C LYS A 188 5.07 -3.89 22.73
N SER A 189 4.02 -3.90 23.56
CA SER A 189 3.21 -2.72 23.86
C SER A 189 4.05 -1.66 24.57
N ALA A 190 4.78 -0.86 23.79
CA ALA A 190 5.68 0.17 24.31
C ALA A 190 4.90 1.41 24.75
N GLY A 191 3.65 1.61 24.30
CA GLY A 191 2.94 2.88 24.36
C GLY A 191 2.86 3.55 25.75
N LYS A 192 2.74 2.79 26.84
CA LYS A 192 2.65 3.34 28.20
C LYS A 192 4.03 3.66 28.82
N ARG A 193 5.03 2.82 28.59
CA ARG A 193 6.41 3.04 29.07
C ARG A 193 7.13 4.12 28.25
N LEU A 194 6.82 4.23 26.97
CA LEU A 194 7.41 5.18 26.02
C LEU A 194 7.02 6.63 26.33
N LYS A 195 5.75 6.87 26.69
CA LYS A 195 5.26 8.20 27.11
C LYS A 195 5.93 8.68 28.39
N THR A 196 6.17 7.77 29.34
CA THR A 196 6.88 8.07 30.59
C THR A 196 8.38 8.31 30.33
N ALA A 197 8.99 7.50 29.48
CA ALA A 197 10.39 7.67 29.09
C ALA A 197 10.64 9.01 28.39
N LYS A 198 9.78 9.45 27.46
CA LYS A 198 9.88 10.77 26.79
C LYS A 198 9.95 11.94 27.78
N LYS A 199 9.21 11.88 28.88
CA LYS A 199 9.19 12.94 29.92
C LYS A 199 10.51 13.03 30.71
N LEU A 200 11.25 11.92 30.81
CA LEU A 200 12.49 11.82 31.58
C LEU A 200 13.76 12.17 30.77
N ILE A 201 13.65 12.43 29.46
CA ILE A 201 14.82 12.71 28.62
C ILE A 201 15.33 14.15 28.84
N PRO A 202 16.64 14.34 29.17
CA PRO A 202 17.26 15.65 29.31
C PRO A 202 17.16 16.48 28.02
N LYS A 203 16.91 17.79 28.13
CA LYS A 203 16.64 18.68 26.97
C LYS A 203 17.69 18.59 25.85
N GLY A 204 18.98 18.45 26.17
CA GLY A 204 20.07 18.36 25.19
C GLY A 204 20.22 17.02 24.46
N LEU A 205 19.57 15.95 24.93
CA LEU A 205 19.62 14.60 24.34
C LEU A 205 18.30 14.18 23.68
N ARG A 206 17.28 15.05 23.75
CA ARG A 206 15.93 14.79 23.23
C ARG A 206 15.92 14.50 21.74
N GLY A 207 16.65 15.24 20.91
CA GLY A 207 16.58 15.09 19.45
C GLY A 207 16.87 13.66 18.96
N LYS A 208 17.95 13.03 19.43
CA LYS A 208 18.36 11.69 18.96
C LYS A 208 17.53 10.55 19.57
N ILE A 209 17.19 10.67 20.85
CA ILE A 209 16.39 9.64 21.53
C ILE A 209 14.92 9.75 21.11
N ALA A 210 14.38 10.95 20.95
CA ALA A 210 12.99 11.16 20.51
C ALA A 210 12.74 10.53 19.15
N VAL A 211 13.64 10.67 18.17
CA VAL A 211 13.48 10.05 16.83
C VAL A 211 13.28 8.54 16.93
N GLY A 212 14.07 7.84 17.74
CA GLY A 212 13.92 6.38 17.92
C GLY A 212 12.62 6.00 18.65
N LEU A 213 12.14 6.84 19.57
CA LEU A 213 10.85 6.63 20.24
C LEU A 213 9.66 6.99 19.33
N ASP A 214 9.82 8.01 18.49
CA ASP A 214 8.83 8.45 17.52
C ASP A 214 8.62 7.38 16.44
N MET A 215 9.68 6.73 15.98
CA MET A 215 9.59 5.60 15.03
C MET A 215 8.77 4.43 15.62
N VAL A 216 9.10 4.00 16.84
CA VAL A 216 8.37 2.91 17.52
C VAL A 216 6.90 3.31 17.75
N GLN A 217 6.66 4.57 18.12
CA GLN A 217 5.30 5.09 18.29
C GLN A 217 4.55 5.10 16.95
N SER A 218 5.19 5.54 15.87
CA SER A 218 4.62 5.63 14.53
C SER A 218 4.24 4.26 13.97
N THR A 219 5.09 3.25 14.14
CA THR A 219 4.76 1.85 13.75
C THR A 219 3.59 1.30 14.57
N LEU A 220 3.58 1.53 15.89
CA LEU A 220 2.46 1.12 16.74
C LEU A 220 1.15 1.84 16.36
N ASP A 221 1.24 3.12 15.96
CA ASP A 221 0.09 3.88 15.48
C ASP A 221 -0.41 3.36 14.12
N CYS A 222 0.47 2.84 13.25
CA CYS A 222 0.10 2.21 11.98
C CYS A 222 -0.82 1.00 12.13
N ASP A 223 -0.43 0.07 13.01
CA ASP A 223 -1.19 -1.15 13.25
C ASP A 223 -2.50 -0.82 13.96
N ARG A 224 -2.48 0.11 14.93
CA ARG A 224 -3.68 0.61 15.59
C ARG A 224 -4.66 1.24 14.59
N GLN A 225 -4.18 2.05 13.65
CA GLN A 225 -5.04 2.68 12.63
C GLN A 225 -5.71 1.65 11.72
N LEU A 226 -5.00 0.56 11.38
CA LEU A 226 -5.60 -0.52 10.63
C LEU A 226 -6.62 -1.31 11.45
N ASP A 227 -6.29 -1.64 12.70
CA ASP A 227 -7.19 -2.35 13.61
C ASP A 227 -8.47 -1.55 13.87
N GLU A 228 -8.35 -0.23 14.03
CA GLU A 228 -9.48 0.70 14.15
C GLU A 228 -10.31 0.72 12.86
N PHE A 229 -9.68 0.77 11.68
CA PHE A 229 -10.37 0.71 10.39
C PHE A 229 -11.13 -0.61 10.22
N VAL A 230 -10.46 -1.76 10.40
CA VAL A 230 -11.08 -3.09 10.31
C VAL A 230 -12.17 -3.24 11.36
N SER A 231 -11.96 -2.75 12.57
CA SER A 231 -12.98 -2.81 13.64
C SER A 231 -14.20 -1.94 13.33
N SER A 232 -14.01 -0.76 12.74
CA SER A 232 -15.10 0.14 12.33
C SER A 232 -15.91 -0.43 11.17
N THR A 233 -15.30 -1.31 10.37
CA THR A 233 -15.90 -1.99 9.22
C THR A 233 -16.38 -3.40 9.54
N LYS A 234 -16.40 -3.83 10.82
CA LYS A 234 -16.89 -5.17 11.23
C LYS A 234 -18.33 -5.47 10.82
N TRP A 235 -19.15 -4.45 10.63
CA TRP A 235 -20.51 -4.59 10.10
C TRP A 235 -20.52 -5.00 8.62
N ASP A 236 -19.42 -4.73 7.90
CA ASP A 236 -19.14 -5.19 6.55
C ASP A 236 -18.18 -6.38 6.59
N SER A 237 -18.75 -7.58 6.79
CA SER A 237 -17.99 -8.82 6.84
C SER A 237 -17.17 -9.07 5.56
N HIS A 238 -17.58 -8.50 4.43
CA HIS A 238 -16.86 -8.66 3.17
C HIS A 238 -15.59 -7.81 3.16
N LEU A 239 -15.70 -6.52 3.50
CA LEU A 239 -14.54 -5.62 3.56
C LEU A 239 -13.47 -6.11 4.54
N SER A 240 -13.88 -6.59 5.72
CA SER A 240 -12.94 -7.19 6.67
C SER A 240 -12.21 -8.41 6.11
N SER A 241 -12.88 -9.23 5.28
CA SER A 241 -12.30 -10.45 4.73
C SER A 241 -11.30 -10.23 3.60
N VAL A 242 -11.35 -9.06 2.94
CA VAL A 242 -10.47 -8.70 1.82
C VAL A 242 -9.31 -7.79 2.26
N CYS A 243 -9.29 -7.37 3.53
CA CYS A 243 -8.22 -6.55 4.10
C CYS A 243 -7.07 -7.40 4.62
N HIS A 244 -5.88 -7.23 4.07
CA HIS A 244 -4.66 -7.93 4.42
C HIS A 244 -3.58 -6.97 4.91
N ARG A 245 -2.94 -7.31 6.03
CA ARG A 245 -1.73 -6.64 6.54
C ARG A 245 -0.53 -7.55 6.42
N LEU A 246 0.37 -7.24 5.50
CA LEU A 246 1.68 -7.86 5.43
C LEU A 246 2.67 -7.01 6.23
N ASP A 247 3.03 -7.47 7.42
CA ASP A 247 4.09 -6.85 8.23
C ASP A 247 5.00 -7.92 8.80
N ILE A 248 6.22 -7.54 9.20
CA ILE A 248 7.25 -8.45 9.67
C ILE A 248 7.69 -8.12 11.10
N GLY A 249 7.85 -9.16 11.93
CA GLY A 249 8.42 -9.02 13.25
C GLY A 249 9.94 -8.93 13.16
N LEU A 250 10.53 -7.81 13.60
CA LEU A 250 11.98 -7.63 13.71
C LEU A 250 12.43 -8.13 15.08
N HIS A 251 13.27 -9.18 15.09
CA HIS A 251 13.87 -9.69 16.32
C HIS A 251 14.95 -8.72 16.81
N GLY A 252 14.77 -8.18 18.01
CA GLY A 252 15.68 -7.19 18.57
C GLY A 252 15.19 -5.76 18.35
N ARG A 253 16.08 -4.77 18.47
CA ARG A 253 15.72 -3.36 18.23
C ARG A 253 15.81 -3.09 16.73
N PRO A 254 14.78 -2.48 16.09
CA PRO A 254 14.89 -2.10 14.69
C PRO A 254 16.06 -1.14 14.47
N PRO A 255 16.74 -1.19 13.31
CA PRO A 255 17.72 -0.19 12.92
C PRO A 255 17.13 1.22 12.99
N ASN A 256 17.99 2.23 13.17
CA ASN A 256 17.53 3.61 13.08
C ASN A 256 17.17 3.94 11.62
N LEU A 257 16.25 4.89 11.40
CA LEU A 257 15.82 5.29 10.06
C LEU A 257 16.97 5.73 9.12
N ASP A 258 18.06 6.23 9.71
CA ASP A 258 19.24 6.73 8.99
C ASP A 258 20.41 5.73 8.96
N ASP A 259 20.18 4.46 9.34
CA ASP A 259 21.19 3.40 9.38
C ASP A 259 21.32 2.67 8.03
N VAL A 260 21.97 3.34 7.07
CA VAL A 260 22.20 2.82 5.70
C VAL A 260 22.97 1.49 5.71
N ASP A 261 23.88 1.30 6.65
CA ASP A 261 24.73 0.10 6.75
C ASP A 261 23.90 -1.16 7.07
N SER A 262 22.68 -0.99 7.60
CA SER A 262 21.76 -2.09 7.89
C SER A 262 20.96 -2.60 6.69
N ILE A 263 20.92 -1.85 5.56
CA ILE A 263 20.08 -2.20 4.40
C ILE A 263 20.39 -3.60 3.83
N PRO A 264 21.66 -4.03 3.67
CA PRO A 264 21.96 -5.38 3.22
C PRO A 264 21.36 -6.46 4.14
N LEU A 265 21.41 -6.25 5.46
CA LEU A 265 20.78 -7.14 6.44
C LEU A 265 19.25 -7.17 6.25
N LEU A 266 18.62 -6.01 6.08
CA LEU A 266 17.17 -5.89 5.87
C LEU A 266 16.70 -6.54 4.56
N LYS A 267 17.58 -6.68 3.55
CA LYS A 267 17.27 -7.36 2.29
C LYS A 267 17.29 -8.89 2.38
N HIS A 268 17.91 -9.47 3.39
CA HIS A 268 18.01 -10.93 3.50
C HIS A 268 16.64 -11.55 3.80
N GLN A 269 15.93 -11.94 2.74
CA GLN A 269 14.57 -12.47 2.76
C GLN A 269 14.40 -13.70 3.68
N ASP A 270 15.43 -14.51 3.80
CA ASP A 270 15.45 -15.69 4.67
C ASP A 270 15.23 -15.34 6.15
N LEU A 271 15.62 -14.13 6.59
CA LEU A 271 15.39 -13.66 7.96
C LEU A 271 13.91 -13.47 8.29
N TYR A 272 13.07 -13.23 7.27
CA TYR A 272 11.66 -12.87 7.45
C TYR A 272 10.68 -13.92 6.92
N LEU A 273 11.05 -14.67 5.88
CA LEU A 273 10.21 -15.71 5.29
C LEU A 273 10.35 -17.08 5.98
N ARG A 274 11.46 -17.31 6.70
CA ARG A 274 11.72 -18.56 7.43
C ARG A 274 11.40 -18.50 8.92
N GLN A 275 10.64 -17.48 9.38
CA GLN A 275 10.20 -17.44 10.77
C GLN A 275 9.49 -18.76 11.14
N GLU A 276 9.87 -19.31 12.29
CA GLU A 276 9.27 -20.51 12.88
C GLU A 276 7.73 -20.41 12.84
N PRO A 277 7.02 -21.51 12.52
CA PRO A 277 5.56 -21.53 12.54
C PRO A 277 5.01 -20.97 13.87
N GLY A 278 4.22 -19.90 13.82
CA GLY A 278 3.61 -19.28 15.00
C GLY A 278 4.22 -17.95 15.46
N VAL A 279 5.26 -17.43 14.81
CA VAL A 279 5.91 -16.14 15.15
C VAL A 279 5.43 -14.98 14.26
N TYR A 280 4.56 -15.25 13.28
CA TYR A 280 4.04 -14.24 12.38
C TYR A 280 3.00 -13.34 13.06
N LEU A 281 3.09 -12.03 12.80
CA LEU A 281 2.26 -11.01 13.47
C LEU A 281 0.76 -11.17 13.20
N ASN A 282 0.40 -11.63 11.99
CA ASN A 282 -0.99 -11.89 11.67
C ASN A 282 -1.38 -13.30 12.14
N LYS A 283 -2.25 -13.35 13.15
CA LYS A 283 -2.67 -14.58 13.84
C LYS A 283 -3.47 -15.54 12.95
N ASP A 284 -4.06 -15.05 11.86
CA ASP A 284 -4.84 -15.87 10.95
C ASP A 284 -3.96 -16.74 10.05
N TYR A 285 -2.66 -16.44 9.98
CA TYR A 285 -1.71 -17.13 9.12
C TYR A 285 -0.53 -17.71 9.89
N LYS A 286 -0.21 -18.98 9.60
CA LYS A 286 0.91 -19.70 10.26
C LYS A 286 2.30 -19.11 9.97
N SER A 287 2.46 -18.40 8.84
CA SER A 287 3.72 -17.74 8.44
C SER A 287 3.48 -16.65 7.40
N ALA A 288 4.44 -15.73 7.28
CA ALA A 288 4.44 -14.68 6.25
C ALA A 288 4.31 -15.27 4.84
N HIS A 289 5.05 -16.34 4.53
CA HIS A 289 4.99 -17.02 3.23
C HIS A 289 3.59 -17.53 2.88
N LYS A 290 2.87 -18.09 3.87
CA LYS A 290 1.50 -18.55 3.66
C LYS A 290 0.56 -17.38 3.42
N HIS A 291 0.71 -16.28 4.15
CA HIS A 291 -0.08 -15.07 3.95
C HIS A 291 0.16 -14.47 2.56
N VAL A 292 1.42 -14.31 2.14
CA VAL A 292 1.78 -13.83 0.79
C VAL A 292 1.17 -14.71 -0.30
N ARG A 293 1.17 -16.03 -0.12
CA ARG A 293 0.51 -16.95 -1.06
C ARG A 293 -1.00 -16.71 -1.16
N VAL A 294 -1.68 -16.44 -0.04
CA VAL A 294 -3.12 -16.12 -0.06
C VAL A 294 -3.36 -14.81 -0.82
N VAL A 295 -2.59 -13.76 -0.52
CA VAL A 295 -2.67 -12.47 -1.22
C VAL A 295 -2.41 -12.64 -2.73
N ALA A 296 -1.40 -13.41 -3.11
CA ALA A 296 -1.08 -13.66 -4.52
C ALA A 296 -2.21 -14.39 -5.27
N LYS A 297 -2.84 -15.41 -4.65
CA LYS A 297 -4.01 -16.08 -5.22
C LYS A 297 -5.15 -15.09 -5.43
N ARG A 298 -5.42 -14.26 -4.42
CA ARG A 298 -6.49 -13.25 -4.48
C ARG A 298 -6.23 -12.21 -5.56
N LEU A 299 -4.99 -11.77 -5.74
CA LEU A 299 -4.59 -10.86 -6.84
C LEU A 299 -4.83 -11.50 -8.21
N ILE A 300 -4.49 -12.78 -8.39
CA ILE A 300 -4.74 -13.51 -9.64
C ILE A 300 -6.25 -13.65 -9.88
N ALA A 301 -7.03 -14.00 -8.86
CA ALA A 301 -8.49 -14.09 -8.98
C ALA A 301 -9.12 -12.74 -9.33
N ALA A 302 -8.61 -11.65 -8.74
CA ALA A 302 -9.00 -10.28 -9.04
C ALA A 302 -8.54 -9.80 -10.43
N LEU A 303 -7.78 -10.58 -11.20
CA LEU A 303 -7.62 -10.31 -12.63
C LEU A 303 -8.90 -10.62 -13.40
N PHE A 304 -9.74 -11.53 -12.92
CA PHE A 304 -10.94 -11.94 -13.62
C PHE A 304 -12.20 -11.28 -13.05
N TYR A 305 -13.14 -10.96 -13.93
CA TYR A 305 -14.48 -10.53 -13.54
C TYR A 305 -15.50 -10.94 -14.57
N PHE A 306 -16.74 -11.07 -14.14
CA PHE A 306 -17.86 -11.38 -15.03
C PHE A 306 -18.77 -10.18 -15.18
N GLU A 307 -19.11 -9.86 -16.43
CA GLU A 307 -20.08 -8.84 -16.79
C GLU A 307 -21.38 -9.53 -17.27
N LEU A 308 -22.46 -9.31 -16.53
CA LEU A 308 -23.78 -9.86 -16.88
C LEU A 308 -24.34 -9.12 -18.08
N THR A 309 -24.63 -9.85 -19.17
CA THR A 309 -25.24 -9.29 -20.37
C THR A 309 -26.75 -9.54 -20.41
N SER A 310 -27.21 -10.71 -19.96
CA SER A 310 -28.62 -11.06 -19.96
C SER A 310 -28.96 -12.05 -18.85
N LEU A 311 -30.10 -11.85 -18.19
CA LEU A 311 -30.71 -12.79 -17.25
C LEU A 311 -32.16 -13.01 -17.68
N LYS A 312 -32.47 -14.17 -18.27
CA LYS A 312 -33.81 -14.52 -18.77
C LYS A 312 -34.14 -15.97 -18.44
N ASP A 313 -35.32 -16.22 -17.88
CA ASP A 313 -35.84 -17.56 -17.61
C ASP A 313 -34.89 -18.47 -16.82
N GLY A 314 -34.14 -17.90 -15.86
CA GLY A 314 -33.14 -18.64 -15.08
C GLY A 314 -31.90 -19.05 -15.89
N LYS A 315 -31.67 -18.46 -17.07
CA LYS A 315 -30.41 -18.52 -17.80
C LYS A 315 -29.66 -17.21 -17.66
N CYS A 316 -28.42 -17.32 -17.20
CA CYS A 316 -27.48 -16.23 -17.08
C CYS A 316 -26.49 -16.30 -18.25
N ALA A 317 -26.39 -15.21 -19.01
CA ALA A 317 -25.45 -15.06 -20.10
C ALA A 317 -24.62 -13.79 -19.87
N GLY A 318 -23.32 -13.89 -20.11
CA GLY A 318 -22.43 -12.75 -19.96
C GLY A 318 -21.03 -13.02 -20.46
N VAL A 319 -20.12 -12.13 -20.10
CA VAL A 319 -18.74 -12.16 -20.57
C VAL A 319 -17.80 -12.21 -19.37
N LEU A 320 -16.95 -13.22 -19.34
CA LEU A 320 -15.83 -13.33 -18.41
C LEU A 320 -14.63 -12.59 -19.00
N HIS A 321 -14.12 -11.59 -18.28
CA HIS A 321 -13.02 -10.73 -18.70
C HIS A 321 -11.78 -10.93 -17.84
N CYS A 322 -10.61 -10.61 -18.39
CA CYS A 322 -9.37 -10.43 -17.66
C CYS A 322 -8.94 -8.95 -17.70
N ARG A 323 -8.56 -8.38 -16.56
CA ARG A 323 -8.15 -6.98 -16.37
C ARG A 323 -6.73 -6.66 -16.85
N LEU A 324 -6.02 -7.64 -17.40
CA LEU A 324 -4.70 -7.37 -17.98
C LEU A 324 -4.86 -6.43 -19.18
N SER A 325 -4.00 -5.42 -19.27
CA SER A 325 -3.92 -4.54 -20.42
C SER A 325 -3.64 -5.34 -21.69
N SER A 326 -4.19 -4.93 -22.83
CA SER A 326 -4.03 -5.61 -24.13
C SER A 326 -2.56 -5.73 -24.61
N ALA A 327 -1.64 -4.97 -24.01
CA ALA A 327 -0.20 -5.09 -24.21
C ALA A 327 0.42 -6.32 -23.51
N MET A 328 -0.26 -6.92 -22.52
CA MET A 328 0.22 -8.05 -21.71
C MET A 328 -0.23 -9.42 -22.26
N ARG A 329 -0.21 -9.58 -23.60
CA ARG A 329 -0.71 -10.81 -24.26
C ARG A 329 0.06 -12.06 -23.85
N ASP A 330 1.37 -11.97 -23.70
CA ASP A 330 2.19 -13.13 -23.35
C ASP A 330 1.97 -13.54 -21.90
N GLN A 331 1.80 -12.58 -21.00
CA GLN A 331 1.43 -12.84 -19.60
C GLN A 331 0.04 -13.47 -19.51
N PHE A 332 -0.92 -13.00 -20.31
CA PHE A 332 -2.25 -13.60 -20.39
C PHE A 332 -2.21 -15.02 -20.93
N ARG A 333 -1.47 -15.28 -22.02
CA ARG A 333 -1.26 -16.64 -22.55
C ARG A 333 -0.60 -17.56 -21.54
N HIS A 334 0.41 -17.06 -20.82
CA HIS A 334 1.06 -17.82 -19.77
C HIS A 334 0.07 -18.16 -18.65
N LEU A 335 -0.76 -17.20 -18.23
CA LEU A 335 -1.82 -17.41 -17.25
C LEU A 335 -2.82 -18.49 -17.70
N LEU A 336 -3.26 -18.48 -18.96
CA LEU A 336 -4.16 -19.52 -19.50
C LEU A 336 -3.46 -20.89 -19.64
N SER A 337 -2.19 -20.92 -20.03
CA SER A 337 -1.41 -22.16 -20.14
C SER A 337 -1.21 -22.86 -18.79
N ALA A 338 -1.34 -22.11 -17.67
CA ALA A 338 -1.34 -22.69 -16.33
C ALA A 338 -2.62 -23.49 -16.01
N GLY A 339 -3.63 -23.45 -16.88
CA GLY A 339 -4.87 -24.22 -16.78
C GLY A 339 -5.83 -23.72 -15.70
N PRO A 340 -6.26 -22.44 -15.72
CA PRO A 340 -7.28 -21.96 -14.80
C PRO A 340 -8.61 -22.68 -15.05
N ALA A 341 -9.19 -23.24 -14.00
CA ALA A 341 -10.54 -23.77 -14.02
C ALA A 341 -11.51 -22.73 -13.46
N PHE A 342 -12.71 -22.66 -14.03
CA PHE A 342 -13.76 -21.75 -13.60
C PHE A 342 -15.02 -22.54 -13.26
N ARG A 343 -15.78 -22.07 -12.28
CA ARG A 343 -17.07 -22.67 -11.92
C ARG A 343 -18.04 -21.64 -11.38
N VAL A 344 -19.33 -21.94 -11.53
CA VAL A 344 -20.42 -21.23 -10.85
C VAL A 344 -20.82 -22.02 -9.62
N CYS A 345 -20.90 -21.35 -8.49
CA CYS A 345 -21.46 -21.89 -7.26
C CYS A 345 -22.74 -21.12 -6.92
N HIS A 346 -23.85 -21.83 -6.77
CA HIS A 346 -25.11 -21.21 -6.33
C HIS A 346 -25.87 -22.10 -5.34
N ARG A 347 -26.67 -21.50 -4.46
CA ARG A 347 -27.37 -22.25 -3.40
C ARG A 347 -28.85 -22.45 -3.70
N VAL A 348 -29.27 -23.65 -4.08
CA VAL A 348 -30.69 -23.93 -4.35
C VAL A 348 -31.43 -24.22 -3.04
N SER A 349 -32.57 -23.54 -2.82
CA SER A 349 -33.42 -23.79 -1.64
C SER A 349 -33.81 -25.27 -1.55
N GLY A 350 -33.61 -25.88 -0.38
CA GLY A 350 -33.88 -27.30 -0.15
C GLY A 350 -32.91 -28.31 -0.79
N LYS A 351 -31.97 -27.89 -1.65
CA LYS A 351 -31.03 -28.78 -2.35
C LYS A 351 -29.54 -28.53 -2.04
N GLY A 352 -29.22 -27.46 -1.31
CA GLY A 352 -27.84 -27.15 -0.92
C GLY A 352 -27.07 -26.39 -2.00
N TRP A 353 -25.74 -26.55 -2.01
CA TRP A 353 -24.86 -25.90 -2.99
C TRP A 353 -24.81 -26.72 -4.28
N MET A 354 -25.09 -26.08 -5.40
CA MET A 354 -24.89 -26.61 -6.74
C MET A 354 -23.62 -25.99 -7.34
N ILE A 355 -22.88 -26.80 -8.09
CA ILE A 355 -21.63 -26.42 -8.73
C ILE A 355 -21.74 -26.78 -10.21
N HIS A 356 -21.40 -25.83 -11.07
CA HIS A 356 -21.34 -26.01 -12.52
C HIS A 356 -19.97 -25.55 -13.01
N ASP A 357 -19.20 -26.46 -13.58
CA ASP A 357 -17.93 -26.10 -14.20
C ASP A 357 -18.17 -25.29 -15.47
N LEU A 358 -17.29 -24.32 -15.71
CA LEU A 358 -17.30 -23.45 -16.87
C LEU A 358 -16.09 -23.77 -17.73
N GLU A 359 -16.30 -23.78 -19.05
CA GLU A 359 -15.26 -23.98 -20.05
C GLU A 359 -15.10 -22.71 -20.89
N PRO A 360 -14.53 -21.62 -20.33
CA PRO A 360 -14.37 -20.38 -21.08
C PRO A 360 -13.33 -20.56 -22.19
N ASP A 361 -13.76 -20.33 -23.43
CA ASP A 361 -12.87 -20.13 -24.58
C ASP A 361 -12.45 -18.65 -24.64
N PHE A 362 -11.28 -18.33 -24.09
CA PHE A 362 -10.80 -16.96 -24.01
C PHE A 362 -10.19 -16.49 -25.33
N ASP A 363 -10.70 -15.39 -25.84
CA ASP A 363 -10.07 -14.66 -26.94
C ASP A 363 -8.81 -13.94 -26.45
N ALA A 364 -7.65 -14.32 -27.01
CA ALA A 364 -6.35 -13.76 -26.68
C ALA A 364 -6.14 -12.30 -27.16
N HIS A 365 -7.10 -11.67 -27.83
CA HIS A 365 -7.01 -10.29 -28.33
C HIS A 365 -7.70 -9.30 -27.40
N ASN A 366 -8.86 -9.67 -26.86
CA ASN A 366 -9.65 -8.84 -25.94
C ASN A 366 -9.70 -9.40 -24.50
N PHE A 367 -9.05 -10.54 -24.27
CA PHE A 367 -8.95 -11.25 -23.00
C PHE A 367 -10.32 -11.53 -22.37
N SER A 368 -11.26 -11.96 -23.20
CA SER A 368 -12.63 -12.23 -22.77
C SER A 368 -13.16 -13.55 -23.31
N SER A 369 -14.15 -14.11 -22.62
CA SER A 369 -14.86 -15.32 -23.02
C SER A 369 -16.35 -15.19 -22.74
N LYS A 370 -17.19 -15.56 -23.70
CA LYS A 370 -18.64 -15.61 -23.49
C LYS A 370 -18.99 -16.89 -22.76
N ILE A 371 -19.77 -16.77 -21.69
CA ILE A 371 -20.24 -17.92 -20.91
C ILE A 371 -21.74 -17.84 -20.67
N GLU A 372 -22.38 -19.00 -20.64
CA GLU A 372 -23.80 -19.15 -20.32
C GLU A 372 -23.97 -20.30 -19.31
N PHE A 373 -24.84 -20.10 -18.33
CA PHE A 373 -25.15 -21.12 -17.33
C PHE A 373 -26.55 -20.95 -16.76
N GLU A 374 -27.10 -22.02 -16.20
CA GLU A 374 -28.37 -21.97 -15.50
C GLU A 374 -28.19 -21.39 -14.09
N GLU A 375 -29.09 -20.49 -13.73
CA GLU A 375 -29.13 -19.81 -12.46
C GLU A 375 -30.52 -19.95 -11.83
N ARG A 376 -30.57 -20.52 -10.63
CA ARG A 376 -31.83 -20.81 -9.92
C ARG A 376 -31.83 -20.29 -8.48
N SER A 377 -30.97 -19.32 -8.15
CA SER A 377 -30.80 -18.87 -6.76
C SER A 377 -30.21 -17.46 -6.63
N ASP A 378 -30.66 -16.76 -5.61
CA ASP A 378 -30.18 -15.44 -5.22
C ASP A 378 -28.73 -15.44 -4.70
N ARG A 379 -28.23 -16.56 -4.15
CA ARG A 379 -26.83 -16.65 -3.66
C ARG A 379 -25.96 -17.34 -4.69
N ARG A 380 -25.14 -16.55 -5.38
CA ARG A 380 -24.28 -16.98 -6.49
C ARG A 380 -22.88 -16.36 -6.43
N ALA A 381 -21.90 -17.10 -6.94
CA ALA A 381 -20.53 -16.64 -7.15
C ALA A 381 -19.91 -17.39 -8.32
N ILE A 382 -19.02 -16.71 -9.05
CA ILE A 382 -18.07 -17.39 -9.95
C ILE A 382 -16.75 -17.51 -9.22
N GLU A 383 -16.14 -18.68 -9.34
CA GLU A 383 -14.86 -19.00 -8.71
C GLU A 383 -13.84 -19.47 -9.75
N ILE A 384 -12.57 -19.20 -9.45
CA ILE A 384 -11.42 -19.64 -10.22
C ILE A 384 -10.51 -20.51 -9.36
N HIS A 385 -9.90 -21.51 -9.98
CA HIS A 385 -8.88 -22.35 -9.38
C HIS A 385 -7.70 -22.51 -10.34
N MET A 386 -6.50 -22.56 -9.78
CA MET A 386 -5.30 -22.94 -10.53
C MET A 386 -4.78 -24.28 -10.00
N PRO A 387 -4.16 -25.15 -10.81
CA PRO A 387 -3.79 -26.52 -10.42
C PRO A 387 -2.98 -26.67 -9.13
N ARG A 388 -2.22 -25.63 -8.73
CA ARG A 388 -1.41 -25.61 -7.50
C ARG A 388 -2.10 -24.98 -6.29
N TRP A 389 -3.38 -24.60 -6.42
CA TRP A 389 -4.13 -23.99 -5.34
C TRP A 389 -4.85 -25.05 -4.50
N SER A 390 -4.85 -24.82 -3.19
CA SER A 390 -5.56 -25.66 -2.21
C SER A 390 -7.07 -25.39 -2.15
N SER A 391 -7.53 -24.30 -2.77
CA SER A 391 -8.88 -23.76 -2.64
C SER A 391 -9.25 -22.95 -3.88
N TRP A 392 -10.55 -22.85 -4.13
CA TRP A 392 -11.13 -21.96 -5.13
C TRP A 392 -11.21 -20.53 -4.59
N GLU A 393 -11.08 -19.54 -5.47
CA GLU A 393 -11.14 -18.12 -5.14
C GLU A 393 -12.27 -17.44 -5.92
N ARG A 394 -13.04 -16.56 -5.27
CA ARG A 394 -14.10 -15.81 -5.96
C ARG A 394 -13.54 -14.72 -6.85
N ILE A 395 -14.10 -14.59 -8.05
CA ILE A 395 -13.83 -13.48 -8.96
C ILE A 395 -14.89 -12.37 -8.80
N SER A 396 -14.62 -11.18 -9.35
CA SER A 396 -15.53 -10.03 -9.24
C SER A 396 -16.71 -10.08 -10.23
N GLY A 397 -17.67 -9.17 -10.05
CA GLY A 397 -18.71 -8.88 -11.06
C GLY A 397 -19.92 -9.83 -11.05
N PHE A 398 -19.84 -10.95 -10.33
CA PHE A 398 -20.97 -11.87 -10.16
C PHE A 398 -21.25 -12.17 -8.69
N THR A 399 -21.74 -11.16 -7.97
CA THR A 399 -22.20 -11.30 -6.59
C THR A 399 -23.72 -11.20 -6.51
N ALA A 400 -24.30 -11.92 -5.55
CA ALA A 400 -25.67 -11.68 -5.12
C ALA A 400 -25.86 -10.20 -4.75
N PRO A 401 -26.98 -9.54 -5.12
CA PRO A 401 -27.37 -8.33 -4.41
C PRO A 401 -27.47 -8.67 -2.90
N GLN A 402 -26.85 -7.82 -2.06
CA GLN A 402 -26.89 -7.99 -0.60
C GLN A 402 -28.29 -7.77 -0.05
#